data_AF-A0A365H2M6-F1
#
_entry.id   AF-A0A365H2M6-F1
#
_cell.length_a   1.000
_cell.length_b   1.000
_cell.length_c   1.000
_cell.angle_alpha   90.00
_cell.angle_beta   90.00
_cell.angle_gamma   90.00
#
_symmetry.space_group_name_H-M   'P 1'
#
loop_
_entity.id
_entity.type
_entity.pdbx_description
1 polymer ?
#
loop_
_entity_poly.entity_id
_entity_poly.type
_entity_poly.pdbx_seq_one_letter_code
_entity_poly.pdbx_strand_id
1 'polypeptide(L)'
;MVVRADLPPGDQVCQALHAALEFAVAHPGLLRDWHAASNTVVVLAVPDELSLGWLRDDAAAAGLRTAGFHEPDLGGALTAAALEPAAHRLVSHLPLALARRGGDT
;
A
#
# COMPACT_ATOMS: atom_id res chain seq x y z
N MET A 1 -1.07 0.12 -3.89
CA MET A 1 -0.74 -0.38 -2.53
C MET A 1 0.67 0.07 -2.17
N VAL A 2 0.93 0.21 -0.88
CA VAL A 2 2.22 0.58 -0.31
C VAL A 2 2.56 -0.43 0.76
N VAL A 3 3.76 -1.01 0.69
CA VAL A 3 4.26 -2.04 1.62
C VAL A 3 5.52 -1.56 2.32
N ARG A 4 5.89 -2.20 3.43
CA ARG A 4 7.19 -1.94 4.05
C ARG A 4 8.31 -2.66 3.30
N ALA A 5 9.40 -1.95 3.03
CA ALA A 5 10.57 -2.43 2.31
C ALA A 5 11.46 -3.35 3.16
N ASP A 6 11.33 -3.28 4.49
CA ASP A 6 12.07 -4.11 5.45
C ASP A 6 11.52 -5.55 5.57
N LEU A 7 10.36 -5.82 4.97
CA LEU A 7 9.79 -7.18 4.90
C LEU A 7 10.41 -7.99 3.75
N PRO A 8 10.51 -9.33 3.89
CA PRO A 8 10.89 -10.21 2.79
C PRO A 8 10.02 -9.99 1.53
N PRO A 9 10.57 -10.16 0.31
CA PRO A 9 9.82 -9.96 -0.93
C PRO A 9 8.52 -10.77 -1.05
N GLY A 10 8.53 -12.02 -0.58
CA GLY A 10 7.32 -12.86 -0.54
C GLY A 10 6.24 -12.27 0.35
N ASP A 11 6.63 -11.81 1.54
CA ASP A 11 5.72 -11.17 2.48
C ASP A 11 5.16 -9.90 1.88
N GLN A 12 5.99 -9.02 1.31
CA GLN A 12 5.53 -7.80 0.63
C GLN A 12 4.38 -8.06 -0.35
N VAL A 13 4.44 -9.13 -1.15
CA VAL A 13 3.35 -9.49 -2.08
C VAL A 13 2.08 -9.88 -1.32
N CYS A 14 2.19 -10.76 -0.32
CA CYS A 14 1.05 -11.17 0.51
C CYS A 14 0.40 -9.98 1.20
N GLN A 15 1.20 -9.12 1.82
CA GLN A 15 0.73 -7.94 2.54
C GLN A 15 0.05 -6.93 1.59
N ALA A 16 0.60 -6.72 0.39
CA ALA A 16 -0.04 -5.89 -0.64
C ALA A 16 -1.42 -6.43 -1.06
N LEU A 17 -1.55 -7.76 -1.22
CA LEU A 17 -2.80 -8.41 -1.56
C LEU A 17 -3.83 -8.25 -0.43
N HIS A 18 -3.43 -8.49 0.81
CA HIS A 18 -4.30 -8.29 1.97
C HIS A 18 -4.81 -6.85 2.04
N ALA A 19 -3.93 -5.85 1.91
CA ALA A 19 -4.35 -4.45 1.90
C ALA A 19 -5.31 -4.11 0.75
N ALA A 20 -5.12 -4.70 -0.44
CA ALA A 20 -6.04 -4.52 -1.56
C ALA A 20 -7.43 -5.14 -1.30
N LEU A 21 -7.47 -6.32 -0.67
CA LEU A 21 -8.72 -6.98 -0.27
C LEU A 21 -9.44 -6.19 0.83
N GLU A 22 -8.72 -5.69 1.83
CA GLU A 22 -9.29 -4.81 2.86
C GLU A 22 -9.91 -3.56 2.23
N PHE A 23 -9.24 -2.96 1.25
CA PHE A 23 -9.78 -1.80 0.53
C PHE A 23 -11.03 -2.15 -0.28
N ALA A 24 -11.03 -3.31 -0.95
CA ALA A 24 -12.17 -3.79 -1.71
C ALA A 24 -13.41 -4.00 -0.83
N VAL A 25 -13.22 -4.56 0.37
CA VAL A 25 -14.29 -4.76 1.36
C VAL A 25 -14.78 -3.43 1.93
N ALA A 26 -13.86 -2.53 2.31
CA ALA A 26 -14.20 -1.25 2.93
C ALA A 26 -14.82 -0.25 1.93
N HIS A 27 -14.44 -0.31 0.65
CA HIS A 27 -14.78 0.70 -0.35
C HIS A 27 -15.23 0.08 -1.69
N PRO A 28 -16.29 -0.75 -1.72
CA PRO A 28 -16.72 -1.47 -2.92
C PRO A 28 -17.15 -0.55 -4.07
N GLY A 29 -17.63 0.66 -3.78
CA GLY A 29 -17.93 1.68 -4.80
C GLY A 29 -16.69 2.13 -5.55
N LEU A 30 -15.65 2.56 -4.82
CA LEU A 30 -14.38 3.01 -5.39
C LEU A 30 -13.67 1.88 -6.15
N LEU A 31 -13.76 0.64 -5.67
CA LEU A 31 -13.23 -0.52 -6.39
C LEU A 31 -13.89 -0.69 -7.77
N ARG A 32 -15.22 -0.60 -7.85
CA ARG A 32 -15.95 -0.73 -9.12
C ARG A 32 -15.56 0.39 -10.08
N ASP A 33 -15.50 1.62 -9.60
CA ASP A 33 -15.14 2.79 -10.41
C ASP A 33 -13.70 2.67 -10.93
N TRP A 34 -12.76 2.27 -10.07
CA TRP A 34 -11.37 2.01 -10.45
C TRP A 34 -11.26 0.90 -11.50
N HIS A 35 -11.95 -0.22 -11.31
CA HIS A 35 -11.93 -1.35 -12.25
C HIS A 35 -12.47 -0.96 -13.63
N ALA A 36 -13.54 -0.14 -13.68
CA ALA A 36 -14.12 0.34 -14.92
C ALA A 36 -13.24 1.39 -15.62
N ALA A 37 -12.53 2.22 -14.86
CA ALA A 37 -11.77 3.34 -15.41
C ALA A 37 -10.34 2.96 -15.86
N SER A 38 -9.59 2.19 -15.06
CA SER A 38 -8.18 1.93 -15.34
C SER A 38 -7.71 0.51 -15.03
N ASN A 39 -8.32 -0.16 -14.04
CA ASN A 39 -7.88 -1.45 -13.52
C ASN A 39 -6.36 -1.51 -13.24
N THR A 40 -5.76 -0.36 -12.93
CA THR A 40 -4.31 -0.21 -12.79
C THR A 40 -3.89 -0.42 -11.35
N VAL A 41 -2.93 -1.32 -11.14
CA VAL A 41 -2.37 -1.62 -9.83
C VAL A 41 -0.91 -1.19 -9.79
N VAL A 42 -0.51 -0.46 -8.74
CA VAL A 42 0.88 -0.10 -8.47
C VAL A 42 1.23 -0.53 -7.06
N VAL A 43 2.39 -1.17 -6.89
CA VAL A 43 2.92 -1.55 -5.57
C VAL A 43 4.20 -0.74 -5.30
N LEU A 44 4.15 0.07 -4.26
CA LEU A 44 5.21 0.97 -3.84
C LEU A 44 5.75 0.55 -2.48
N ALA A 45 6.92 1.06 -2.11
CA ALA A 45 7.55 0.74 -0.84
C ALA A 45 7.87 1.98 0.00
N VAL A 46 7.62 1.88 1.30
CA VAL A 46 8.13 2.76 2.35
C VAL A 46 9.15 2.00 3.20
N PRO A 47 10.09 2.66 3.89
CA PRO A 47 11.17 1.93 4.55
C PRO A 47 10.70 1.03 5.70
N ASP A 48 9.71 1.46 6.49
CA ASP A 48 9.30 0.80 7.74
C ASP A 48 7.82 1.10 8.10
N GLU A 49 7.37 0.50 9.21
CA GLU A 49 6.01 0.66 9.75
C GLU A 49 5.67 2.10 10.12
N LEU A 50 6.62 2.84 10.71
CA LEU A 50 6.38 4.22 11.13
C LEU A 50 6.10 5.11 9.91
N SER A 51 6.90 4.96 8.86
CA SER A 51 6.72 5.66 7.59
C SER A 51 5.39 5.31 6.92
N LEU A 52 4.96 4.04 7.02
CA LEU A 52 3.66 3.61 6.53
C LEU A 52 2.50 4.23 7.33
N GLY A 53 2.66 4.33 8.66
CA GLY A 53 1.72 5.02 9.55
C GLY A 53 1.55 6.49 9.17
N TRP A 54 2.66 7.24 9.04
CA TRP A 54 2.62 8.64 8.64
C TRP A 54 1.96 8.84 7.27
N LEU A 55 2.26 7.98 6.29
CA LEU A 55 1.61 8.05 4.99
C LEU A 55 0.08 7.90 5.08
N ARG A 56 -0.41 7.02 5.96
CA ARG A 56 -1.86 6.85 6.17
C ARG A 56 -2.47 8.06 6.85
N ASP A 57 -1.79 8.63 7.85
CA ASP A 57 -2.24 9.82 8.54
C ASP A 57 -2.31 11.03 7.58
N ASP A 58 -1.30 11.20 6.73
CA ASP A 58 -1.28 12.23 5.68
C ASP A 58 -2.42 12.05 4.67
N ALA A 59 -2.67 10.80 4.24
CA ALA A 59 -3.78 10.50 3.35
C ALA A 59 -5.14 10.81 4.01
N ALA A 60 -5.31 10.42 5.27
CA ALA A 60 -6.53 10.69 6.03
C ALA A 60 -6.74 12.20 6.24
N ALA A 61 -5.67 12.95 6.57
CA ALA A 61 -5.70 14.41 6.72
C ALA A 61 -6.06 15.11 5.39
N ALA A 62 -5.65 14.54 4.25
CA ALA A 62 -6.05 14.99 2.92
C ALA A 62 -7.46 14.54 2.50
N GLY A 63 -8.20 13.84 3.37
CA GLY A 63 -9.55 13.35 3.10
C GLY A 63 -9.60 12.13 2.17
N LEU A 64 -8.46 11.48 1.92
CA LEU A 64 -8.32 10.35 1.02
C LEU A 64 -8.71 9.03 1.70
N ARG A 65 -9.29 8.11 0.93
CA ARG A 65 -9.66 6.77 1.40
C ARG A 65 -8.44 5.85 1.41
N THR A 66 -8.26 5.15 2.53
CA THR A 66 -7.21 4.15 2.72
C THR A 66 -7.73 2.95 3.50
N ALA A 67 -7.10 1.80 3.28
CA ALA A 67 -7.27 0.61 4.11
C ALA A 67 -5.89 0.06 4.46
N GLY A 68 -5.62 -0.15 5.75
CA GLY A 68 -4.38 -0.74 6.23
C GLY A 68 -4.57 -2.21 6.56
N PHE A 69 -3.55 -3.01 6.35
CA PHE A 69 -3.51 -4.38 6.82
C PHE A 69 -2.52 -4.53 7.97
N HIS A 70 -2.98 -5.14 9.04
CA HIS A 70 -2.21 -5.42 10.25
C HIS A 70 -2.00 -6.93 10.33
N GLU A 71 -0.76 -7.38 10.27
CA GLU A 71 -0.39 -8.80 10.22
C GLU A 71 -0.44 -9.42 11.63
N PRO A 72 -1.38 -10.34 11.92
CA PRO A 72 -1.51 -10.95 13.24
C PRO A 72 -0.25 -11.68 13.69
N ASP A 73 0.45 -12.34 12.77
CA ASP A 73 1.64 -13.14 13.09
C ASP A 73 2.89 -12.26 13.36
N LEU A 74 2.82 -10.97 13.00
CA LEU A 74 3.82 -9.94 13.32
C LEU A 74 3.34 -9.03 14.46
N GLY A 75 2.58 -9.57 15.40
CA GLY A 75 2.14 -8.83 16.60
C GLY A 75 1.15 -7.70 16.30
N GLY A 76 0.41 -7.80 15.19
CA GLY A 76 -0.53 -6.76 14.75
C GLY A 76 0.15 -5.56 14.08
N ALA A 77 1.41 -5.71 13.67
CA ALA A 77 2.15 -4.67 12.96
C ALA A 77 1.44 -4.26 11.66
N LEU A 78 1.41 -2.96 11.38
CA LEU A 78 0.96 -2.43 10.10
C LEU A 78 2.01 -2.79 9.02
N THR A 79 1.60 -3.58 8.04
CA THR A 79 2.51 -4.13 7.02
C THR A 79 2.28 -3.56 5.63
N ALA A 80 1.03 -3.19 5.32
CA ALA A 80 0.67 -2.61 4.04
C ALA A 80 -0.53 -1.67 4.15
N ALA A 81 -0.66 -0.78 3.17
CA ALA A 81 -1.84 0.05 2.99
C ALA A 81 -2.23 0.15 1.52
N ALA A 82 -3.52 0.11 1.24
CA ALA A 82 -4.12 0.47 -0.02
C ALA A 82 -4.67 1.90 0.08
N LEU A 83 -4.43 2.69 -0.96
CA LEU A 83 -4.91 4.05 -1.09
C LEU A 83 -5.75 4.14 -2.36
N GLU A 84 -6.78 4.99 -2.35
CA GLU A 84 -7.57 5.24 -3.53
C GLU A 84 -6.76 5.89 -4.67
N PRO A 85 -7.23 5.83 -5.93
CA PRO A 85 -6.50 6.40 -7.08
C PRO A 85 -6.17 7.89 -6.96
N ALA A 86 -7.00 8.68 -6.27
CA ALA A 86 -6.77 10.11 -6.05
C ALA A 86 -5.47 10.39 -5.26
N ALA A 87 -4.97 9.42 -4.50
CA ALA A 87 -3.74 9.55 -3.71
C ALA A 87 -2.44 9.53 -4.53
N HIS A 88 -2.48 9.39 -5.87
CA HIS A 88 -1.27 9.21 -6.68
C HIS A 88 -0.18 10.28 -6.44
N ARG A 89 -0.54 11.55 -6.23
CA ARG A 89 0.43 12.63 -5.97
C ARG A 89 1.14 12.48 -4.62
N LEU A 90 0.45 11.92 -3.63
CA LEU A 90 1.01 11.67 -2.32
C LEU A 90 2.10 10.57 -2.39
N VAL A 91 1.92 9.59 -3.29
CA VAL A 91 2.78 8.39 -3.35
C VAL A 91 3.73 8.35 -4.56
N SER A 92 3.64 9.28 -5.51
CA SER A 92 4.39 9.23 -6.77
C SER A 92 5.92 9.33 -6.62
N HIS A 93 6.39 9.78 -5.46
CA HIS A 93 7.82 9.88 -5.14
C HIS A 93 8.39 8.60 -4.51
N LEU A 94 7.52 7.66 -4.12
CA LEU A 94 7.94 6.40 -3.51
C LEU A 94 8.51 5.44 -4.56
N PRO A 95 9.53 4.64 -4.20
CA PRO A 95 10.06 3.61 -5.09
C PRO A 95 9.04 2.49 -5.31
N LEU A 96 9.16 1.81 -6.46
CA LEU A 96 8.46 0.54 -6.69
C LEU A 96 8.91 -0.51 -5.66
N ALA A 97 7.94 -1.22 -5.09
CA ALA A 97 8.24 -2.39 -4.27
C ALA A 97 8.89 -3.47 -5.11
N LEU A 98 9.68 -4.35 -4.48
CA LEU A 98 10.37 -5.48 -5.14
C LEU A 98 11.37 -5.08 -6.24
N ALA A 99 11.61 -3.78 -6.46
CA ALA A 99 12.60 -3.34 -7.43
C ALA A 99 13.99 -3.83 -7.02
N ARG A 100 14.75 -4.35 -7.99
CA ARG A 100 16.18 -4.66 -7.78
C ARG A 100 16.87 -3.38 -7.32
N ARG A 101 17.45 -3.38 -6.12
CA ARG A 101 18.44 -2.37 -5.75
C ARG A 101 19.59 -2.53 -6.76
N GLY A 102 19.90 -1.48 -7.52
CA GLY A 102 21.05 -1.49 -8.41
C GLY A 102 22.31 -1.60 -7.56
N GLY A 103 22.91 -2.79 -7.52
CA GLY A 103 24.10 -3.07 -6.72
C GLY A 103 24.20 -4.56 -6.47
N ASP A 104 24.77 -5.26 -7.45
CA ASP A 104 25.60 -6.46 -7.31
C ASP A 104 25.89 -6.97 -8.73
N THR A 105 26.91 -6.36 -9.33
CA THR A 105 27.72 -6.91 -10.43
C THR A 105 29.09 -7.18 -9.91
#